data_AF-A0A494V3C5-F1
#
_entry.id   AF-A0A494V3C5-F1
#
_cell.length_a   1.000
_cell.length_b   1.000
_cell.length_c   1.000
_cell.angle_alpha   90.00
_cell.angle_beta   90.00
_cell.angle_gamma   90.00
#
_symmetry.space_group_name_H-M   'P 1'
#
loop_
_entity.id
_entity.type
_entity.pdbx_description
1 polymer ?
#
loop_
_entity_poly.entity_id
_entity_poly.type
_entity_poly.pdbx_seq_one_letter_code
_entity_poly.pdbx_strand_id
1 'polypeptide(L)'
;MTRSRRTVLSTGAVALPLALCVALAGPAHAGEQPNNSQGSNTEQSGGSDSTGIYAAARITYSGSVAKGGGRGNVVSADVNWTPPPCWYAPYLGAKDFKKKMSADIEGQMSAPGMGGHAGAALSELQRHYEDDYGWADTPGYKDYNVEKDGEGMFWAAVENPDEPDLLKRNSCNDLPFWVDNGDAPPPQYEEAITPEILAALAYQHMQLPDTKVSLAPEGTTKVNLPTWAWLDKAVFDEVQATAAINAPGFALQATTTAKPVSLTLEPGTKDAETHPASGQCTINADDSIGEPYAKGKADRTPPCGITYLRSSGNGTYDLQATITWDIAWTGTGGAGGDMPDGTFGTTQAVTVQEIQSVNR
;
A
#
# COMPACT_ATOMS: atom_id res chain seq x y z
N MET A 1 30.84 59.34 43.68
CA MET A 1 29.49 58.84 43.37
C MET A 1 29.53 57.34 43.55
N THR A 2 28.93 56.86 44.62
CA THR A 2 29.40 55.68 45.35
C THR A 2 28.20 54.80 45.71
N ARG A 3 28.33 53.48 45.46
CA ARG A 3 27.70 52.33 46.15
C ARG A 3 26.17 52.18 46.21
N SER A 4 25.70 51.09 45.58
CA SER A 4 25.16 49.85 46.19
C SER A 4 23.93 49.88 47.13
N ARG A 5 22.90 49.06 46.81
CA ARG A 5 22.25 47.98 47.63
C ARG A 5 21.00 47.46 46.89
N ARG A 6 20.87 46.14 46.60
CA ARG A 6 20.12 45.07 47.34
C ARG A 6 18.66 45.49 47.66
N THR A 7 17.58 44.70 47.47
CA THR A 7 17.26 43.32 47.92
C THR A 7 15.82 43.00 47.38
N VAL A 8 15.55 41.86 46.72
CA VAL A 8 14.79 40.65 47.19
C VAL A 8 13.25 40.63 47.03
N LEU A 9 12.81 39.57 46.33
CA LEU A 9 11.56 38.78 46.33
C LEU A 9 10.23 39.33 46.90
N SER A 10 9.15 39.15 46.13
CA SER A 10 8.03 38.30 46.55
C SER A 10 7.17 37.82 45.37
N THR A 11 6.66 36.61 45.56
CA THR A 11 5.80 35.73 44.78
C THR A 11 4.41 36.29 44.46
N GLY A 12 3.85 35.90 43.31
CA GLY A 12 2.42 36.05 43.00
C GLY A 12 2.04 35.24 41.77
N ALA A 13 1.53 34.03 41.97
CA ALA A 13 0.95 33.17 40.95
C ALA A 13 -0.40 33.73 40.47
N VAL A 14 -0.65 33.75 39.16
CA VAL A 14 -2.01 33.87 38.59
C VAL A 14 -2.13 32.96 37.37
N ALA A 15 -3.22 32.22 37.36
CA ALA A 15 -3.53 31.03 36.58
C ALA A 15 -3.91 31.30 35.11
N LEU A 16 -3.61 30.31 34.26
CA LEU A 16 -4.21 30.11 32.94
C LEU A 16 -5.72 29.82 33.04
N PRO A 17 -6.56 30.35 32.14
CA PRO A 17 -7.77 29.67 31.73
C PRO A 17 -7.54 28.93 30.40
N LEU A 18 -7.59 27.60 30.50
CA LEU A 18 -7.73 26.65 29.39
C LEU A 18 -9.14 26.82 28.81
N ALA A 19 -9.27 27.31 27.57
CA ALA A 19 -10.56 27.37 26.88
C ALA A 19 -10.88 25.98 26.31
N LEU A 20 -12.00 25.43 26.77
CA LEU A 20 -12.55 24.12 26.43
C LEU A 20 -13.31 24.23 25.09
N CYS A 21 -12.71 23.80 23.97
CA CYS A 21 -13.43 23.62 22.72
C CYS A 21 -14.12 22.24 22.73
N VAL A 22 -15.44 22.25 22.93
CA VAL A 22 -16.31 21.09 22.75
C VAL A 22 -16.55 20.93 21.25
N ALA A 23 -15.85 19.99 20.60
CA ALA A 23 -16.19 19.53 19.27
C ALA A 23 -17.34 18.52 19.36
N LEU A 24 -18.54 18.93 18.96
CA LEU A 24 -19.67 18.04 18.69
C LEU A 24 -19.43 17.33 17.36
N ALA A 25 -18.79 16.16 17.40
CA ALA A 25 -18.84 15.22 16.29
C ALA A 25 -20.19 14.48 16.36
N GLY A 26 -21.08 14.73 15.39
CA GLY A 26 -22.28 13.91 15.20
C GLY A 26 -21.90 12.51 14.72
N PRO A 27 -22.63 11.45 15.09
CA PRO A 27 -22.34 10.11 14.62
C PRO A 27 -22.76 9.99 13.15
N ALA A 28 -21.82 9.68 12.27
CA ALA A 28 -22.14 9.11 10.97
C ALA A 28 -22.50 7.63 11.20
N HIS A 29 -23.75 7.27 10.94
CA HIS A 29 -24.23 5.90 11.04
C HIS A 29 -23.58 5.05 9.92
N ALA A 30 -22.75 4.08 10.30
CA ALA A 30 -22.28 3.00 9.43
C ALA A 30 -23.13 1.75 9.70
N GLY A 31 -23.65 1.13 8.66
CA GLY A 31 -24.40 -0.13 8.76
C GLY A 31 -23.48 -1.28 9.18
N GLU A 32 -23.89 -2.03 10.20
CA GLU A 32 -23.20 -3.23 10.66
C GLU A 32 -23.25 -4.36 9.62
N GLN A 33 -22.11 -4.98 9.34
CA GLN A 33 -22.00 -6.28 8.67
C GLN A 33 -21.35 -7.31 9.62
N PRO A 34 -21.75 -8.60 9.54
CA PRO A 34 -21.51 -9.60 10.58
C PRO A 34 -20.09 -10.17 10.59
N ASN A 35 -19.72 -10.72 11.75
CA ASN A 35 -18.35 -10.89 12.23
C ASN A 35 -17.82 -12.33 12.06
N ASN A 36 -17.15 -12.65 10.95
CA ASN A 36 -16.44 -13.93 10.78
C ASN A 36 -15.31 -13.88 9.70
N SER A 37 -14.24 -13.11 9.89
CA SER A 37 -12.96 -13.39 9.20
C SER A 37 -11.81 -12.76 9.98
N GLN A 38 -10.77 -13.55 10.27
CA GLN A 38 -9.53 -13.04 10.84
C GLN A 38 -8.74 -12.32 9.74
N GLY A 39 -9.13 -11.08 9.46
CA GLY A 39 -8.43 -10.12 8.61
C GLY A 39 -8.86 -8.71 9.03
N SER A 40 -7.94 -7.75 9.10
CA SER A 40 -8.31 -6.38 9.44
C SER A 40 -9.04 -5.75 8.25
N ASN A 41 -10.36 -5.66 8.32
CA ASN A 41 -11.10 -4.81 7.40
C ASN A 41 -10.68 -3.36 7.68
N THR A 42 -10.07 -2.69 6.70
CA THR A 42 -9.72 -1.28 6.84
C THR A 42 -10.21 -0.51 5.62
N GLU A 43 -10.69 0.71 5.87
CA GLU A 43 -11.10 1.66 4.85
C GLU A 43 -9.95 2.63 4.58
N GLN A 44 -9.66 2.88 3.31
CA GLN A 44 -8.83 3.99 2.89
C GLN A 44 -9.71 5.03 2.20
N SER A 45 -9.66 6.26 2.70
CA SER A 45 -10.17 7.42 1.98
C SER A 45 -9.01 8.02 1.19
N GLY A 46 -9.07 7.99 -0.15
CA GLY A 46 -8.25 8.89 -0.94
C GLY A 46 -8.82 10.32 -0.89
N GLY A 47 -7.98 11.33 -1.14
CA GLY A 47 -8.40 12.73 -1.28
C GLY A 47 -7.89 13.68 -0.19
N SER A 48 -7.14 14.69 -0.63
CA SER A 48 -6.66 15.83 0.16
C SER A 48 -7.78 16.83 0.49
N ASP A 49 -7.45 17.78 1.39
CA ASP A 49 -8.29 18.71 2.16
C ASP A 49 -9.53 19.37 1.50
N SER A 50 -10.33 20.01 2.36
CA SER A 50 -11.65 20.64 2.18
C SER A 50 -11.85 21.65 1.03
N THR A 51 -10.91 21.78 0.09
CA THR A 51 -10.88 22.80 -0.97
C THR A 51 -10.78 22.25 -2.41
N GLY A 52 -10.82 20.92 -2.63
CA GLY A 52 -10.77 20.32 -3.97
C GLY A 52 -12.02 19.50 -4.35
N ILE A 53 -12.15 19.14 -5.63
CA ILE A 53 -13.17 18.22 -6.17
C ILE A 53 -12.50 16.86 -6.41
N TYR A 54 -12.15 16.19 -5.31
CA TYR A 54 -11.55 14.86 -5.32
C TYR A 54 -12.54 13.84 -4.76
N ALA A 55 -12.55 12.65 -5.35
CA ALA A 55 -13.31 11.54 -4.83
C ALA A 55 -12.64 11.01 -3.55
N ALA A 56 -13.41 10.99 -2.47
CA ALA A 56 -13.11 10.12 -1.33
C ALA A 56 -13.66 8.72 -1.62
N ALA A 57 -13.18 8.10 -2.70
CA ALA A 57 -13.57 6.74 -3.02
C ALA A 57 -13.05 5.82 -1.92
N ARG A 58 -13.98 5.19 -1.20
CA ARG A 58 -13.66 4.27 -0.11
C ARG A 58 -13.30 2.92 -0.72
N ILE A 59 -12.00 2.73 -0.95
CA ILE A 59 -11.49 1.40 -1.23
C ILE A 59 -11.40 0.67 0.10
N THR A 60 -12.03 -0.50 0.15
CA THR A 60 -11.97 -1.39 1.30
C THR A 60 -10.96 -2.49 1.03
N TYR A 61 -10.08 -2.71 2.01
CA TYR A 61 -9.09 -3.79 1.95
C TYR A 61 -9.43 -4.90 2.94
N SER A 62 -9.21 -6.14 2.52
CA SER A 62 -9.38 -7.33 3.34
C SER A 62 -8.36 -8.43 3.00
N GLY A 63 -8.21 -9.41 3.89
CA GLY A 63 -7.20 -10.45 3.77
C GLY A 63 -5.86 -10.06 4.38
N SER A 64 -4.77 -10.53 3.79
CA SER A 64 -3.38 -10.28 4.19
C SER A 64 -2.92 -8.90 3.74
N VAL A 65 -3.44 -7.87 4.40
CA VAL A 65 -3.10 -6.46 4.16
C VAL A 65 -2.53 -5.81 5.43
N ALA A 66 -1.75 -4.74 5.25
CA ALA A 66 -1.21 -4.01 6.38
C ALA A 66 -2.33 -3.37 7.23
N LYS A 67 -2.12 -3.35 8.54
CA LYS A 67 -3.07 -2.76 9.49
C LYS A 67 -3.26 -1.27 9.20
N GLY A 68 -4.49 -0.79 9.30
CA GLY A 68 -4.76 0.63 9.10
C GLY A 68 -4.83 1.04 7.61
N GLY A 69 -4.76 0.08 6.68
CA GLY A 69 -4.79 0.37 5.24
C GLY A 69 -3.53 1.11 4.77
N GLY A 70 -2.42 1.02 5.49
CA GLY A 70 -1.13 1.56 5.03
C GLY A 70 -0.48 0.66 4.00
N ARG A 71 0.65 1.10 3.45
CA ARG A 71 1.48 0.29 2.56
C ARG A 71 1.92 -1.04 3.21
N GLY A 72 1.86 -2.11 2.43
CA GLY A 72 2.33 -3.44 2.79
C GLY A 72 3.86 -3.57 2.86
N ASN A 73 4.35 -4.75 3.25
CA ASN A 73 5.78 -5.07 3.27
C ASN A 73 6.29 -5.72 1.98
N VAL A 74 5.41 -6.06 1.04
CA VAL A 74 5.83 -6.63 -0.24
C VAL A 74 6.54 -5.59 -1.11
N VAL A 75 7.57 -6.05 -1.81
CA VAL A 75 8.35 -5.25 -2.76
C VAL A 75 8.35 -5.96 -4.11
N SER A 76 7.91 -5.28 -5.16
CA SER A 76 7.97 -5.80 -6.53
C SER A 76 9.42 -6.14 -6.92
N ALA A 77 9.62 -7.33 -7.49
CA ALA A 77 10.87 -7.75 -8.11
C ALA A 77 11.14 -6.99 -9.42
N ASP A 78 10.10 -6.51 -10.10
CA ASP A 78 10.24 -5.55 -11.21
C ASP A 78 10.33 -4.13 -10.66
N VAL A 79 11.52 -3.54 -10.79
CA VAL A 79 11.84 -2.17 -10.35
C VAL A 79 11.14 -1.08 -11.17
N ASN A 80 10.61 -1.43 -12.35
CA ASN A 80 9.88 -0.51 -13.22
C ASN A 80 8.38 -0.55 -12.98
N TRP A 81 7.89 -1.55 -12.23
CA TRP A 81 6.49 -1.60 -11.85
C TRP A 81 6.21 -0.62 -10.71
N THR A 82 5.20 0.22 -10.92
CA THR A 82 4.70 1.14 -9.90
C THR A 82 3.19 0.97 -9.76
N PRO A 83 2.66 0.96 -8.52
CA PRO A 83 1.22 1.08 -8.32
C PRO A 83 0.66 2.33 -9.01
N PRO A 84 -0.63 2.34 -9.36
CA PRO A 84 -1.26 3.50 -9.97
C PRO A 84 -1.14 4.71 -9.02
N PRO A 85 -0.63 5.86 -9.49
CA PRO A 85 -0.39 7.01 -8.62
C PRO A 85 -1.67 7.75 -8.27
N CYS A 86 -2.73 7.57 -9.06
CA CYS A 86 -4.06 8.10 -8.88
C CYS A 86 -5.04 7.29 -9.77
N TRP A 87 -6.33 7.51 -9.59
CA TRP A 87 -7.37 6.91 -10.44
C TRP A 87 -8.66 7.76 -10.40
N TYR A 88 -9.57 7.57 -11.35
CA TYR A 88 -10.93 8.11 -11.29
C TYR A 88 -11.88 7.09 -10.67
N ALA A 89 -12.72 7.53 -9.75
CA ALA A 89 -13.70 6.67 -9.10
C ALA A 89 -15.02 7.41 -8.84
N PRO A 90 -16.13 6.66 -8.61
CA PRO A 90 -17.40 7.26 -8.22
C PRO A 90 -17.26 8.21 -7.02
N TYR A 91 -17.86 9.39 -7.13
CA TYR A 91 -17.78 10.43 -6.10
C TYR A 91 -19.14 10.78 -5.49
N LEU A 92 -20.02 11.42 -6.27
CA LEU A 92 -21.29 11.98 -5.78
C LEU A 92 -22.38 11.83 -6.84
N GLY A 93 -23.63 11.66 -6.39
CA GLY A 93 -24.81 11.84 -7.23
C GLY A 93 -24.94 13.28 -7.71
N ALA A 94 -25.73 13.51 -8.76
CA ALA A 94 -25.86 14.80 -9.45
C ALA A 94 -26.20 15.97 -8.50
N LYS A 95 -27.17 15.80 -7.59
CA LYS A 95 -27.59 16.88 -6.68
C LYS A 95 -26.50 17.28 -5.69
N ASP A 96 -25.82 16.30 -5.11
CA ASP A 96 -24.74 16.55 -4.15
C ASP A 96 -23.50 17.10 -4.86
N PHE A 97 -23.20 16.59 -6.06
CA PHE A 97 -22.13 17.11 -6.90
C PHE A 97 -22.38 18.57 -7.28
N LYS A 98 -23.59 18.93 -7.74
CA LYS A 98 -23.98 20.31 -8.01
C LYS A 98 -23.69 21.21 -6.80
N LYS A 99 -24.18 20.83 -5.62
CA LYS A 99 -23.97 21.60 -4.39
C LYS A 99 -22.48 21.79 -4.09
N LYS A 100 -21.67 20.74 -4.20
CA LYS A 100 -20.22 20.78 -3.95
C LYS A 100 -19.48 21.63 -4.98
N MET A 101 -19.74 21.39 -6.27
CA MET A 101 -19.06 22.03 -7.39
C MET A 101 -19.44 23.51 -7.52
N SER A 102 -20.72 23.87 -7.41
CA SER A 102 -21.13 25.27 -7.45
C SER A 102 -20.54 26.07 -6.29
N ALA A 103 -20.48 25.49 -5.07
CA ALA A 103 -19.85 26.14 -3.92
C ALA A 103 -18.33 26.31 -4.12
N ASP A 104 -17.67 25.34 -4.75
CA ASP A 104 -16.24 25.41 -5.07
C ASP A 104 -15.95 26.50 -6.10
N ILE A 105 -16.70 26.52 -7.21
CA ILE A 105 -16.59 27.55 -8.25
C ILE A 105 -16.86 28.94 -7.67
N GLU A 106 -17.94 29.11 -6.90
CA GLU A 106 -18.28 30.39 -6.26
C GLU A 106 -17.16 30.86 -5.31
N GLY A 107 -16.63 29.95 -4.50
CA GLY A 107 -15.51 30.22 -3.61
C GLY A 107 -14.26 30.67 -4.36
N GLN A 108 -13.93 29.98 -5.46
CA GLN A 108 -12.79 30.35 -6.31
C GLN A 108 -13.03 31.69 -7.02
N MET A 109 -14.20 31.91 -7.63
CA MET A 109 -14.52 33.18 -8.31
C MET A 109 -14.51 34.38 -7.37
N SER A 110 -14.82 34.16 -6.08
CA SER A 110 -14.81 35.20 -5.05
C SER A 110 -13.40 35.54 -4.52
N ALA A 111 -12.36 34.78 -4.88
CA ALA A 111 -11.02 35.01 -4.38
C ALA A 111 -10.38 36.29 -5.00
N PRO A 112 -9.62 37.08 -4.23
CA PRO A 112 -8.98 38.29 -4.76
C PRO A 112 -8.06 38.00 -5.96
N GLY A 113 -8.22 38.74 -7.05
CA GLY A 113 -7.40 38.59 -8.25
C GLY A 113 -7.96 37.62 -9.30
N MET A 114 -9.14 37.03 -9.07
CA MET A 114 -9.80 36.08 -9.99
C MET A 114 -10.56 36.75 -11.14
N GLY A 115 -9.92 37.73 -11.78
CA GLY A 115 -10.35 38.31 -13.05
C GLY A 115 -9.59 37.73 -14.25
N GLY A 116 -9.81 38.30 -15.43
CA GLY A 116 -9.04 37.95 -16.63
C GLY A 116 -9.20 36.48 -17.05
N HIS A 117 -8.11 35.84 -17.45
CA HIS A 117 -8.14 34.45 -17.97
C HIS A 117 -8.61 33.42 -16.94
N ALA A 118 -8.23 33.57 -15.66
CA ALA A 118 -8.63 32.63 -14.61
C ALA A 118 -10.15 32.70 -14.34
N GLY A 119 -10.71 33.90 -14.24
CA GLY A 119 -12.16 34.09 -14.09
C GLY A 119 -12.96 33.60 -15.31
N ALA A 120 -12.42 33.79 -16.53
CA ALA A 120 -13.02 33.26 -17.74
C ALA A 120 -13.03 31.71 -17.75
N ALA A 121 -11.93 31.08 -17.33
CA ALA A 121 -11.85 29.62 -17.22
C ALA A 121 -12.87 29.06 -16.21
N LEU A 122 -13.05 29.70 -15.06
CA LEU A 122 -14.09 29.31 -14.09
C LEU A 122 -15.51 29.52 -14.62
N SER A 123 -15.74 30.58 -15.40
CA SER A 123 -17.05 30.80 -16.03
C SER A 123 -17.34 29.75 -17.09
N GLU A 124 -16.32 29.30 -17.82
CA GLU A 124 -16.43 28.17 -18.76
C GLU A 124 -16.67 26.85 -18.02
N LEU A 125 -15.97 26.61 -16.90
CA LEU A 125 -16.19 25.46 -16.04
C LEU A 125 -17.61 25.43 -15.46
N GLN A 126 -18.14 26.58 -15.05
CA GLN A 126 -19.52 26.68 -14.60
C GLN A 126 -20.50 26.31 -15.72
N ARG A 127 -20.36 26.93 -16.89
CA ARG A 127 -21.18 26.63 -18.06
C ARG A 127 -21.07 25.17 -18.50
N HIS A 128 -19.92 24.55 -18.32
CA HIS A 128 -19.71 23.15 -18.63
C HIS A 128 -20.65 22.24 -17.86
N TYR A 129 -20.92 22.54 -16.60
CA TYR A 129 -21.83 21.76 -15.79
C TYR A 129 -23.27 22.28 -15.80
N GLU A 130 -23.52 23.57 -16.09
CA GLU A 130 -24.87 24.16 -16.03
C GLU A 130 -25.58 24.20 -17.39
N ASP A 131 -24.85 24.47 -18.47
CA ASP A 131 -25.39 24.97 -19.74
C ASP A 131 -25.02 24.10 -20.97
N ASP A 132 -24.77 22.80 -20.78
CA ASP A 132 -24.38 21.85 -21.84
C ASP A 132 -23.13 22.27 -22.63
N TYR A 133 -22.24 23.06 -22.03
CA TYR A 133 -21.04 23.54 -22.70
C TYR A 133 -19.91 22.50 -22.69
N GLY A 134 -19.82 21.71 -23.77
CA GLY A 134 -18.73 20.75 -23.97
C GLY A 134 -17.56 21.30 -24.79
N TRP A 135 -16.41 20.64 -24.67
CA TRP A 135 -15.23 20.82 -25.52
C TRP A 135 -14.83 19.47 -26.10
N ALA A 136 -14.38 19.41 -27.37
CA ALA A 136 -13.82 18.19 -27.99
C ALA A 136 -14.45 16.86 -27.50
N ASP A 137 -13.73 16.11 -26.67
CA ASP A 137 -14.11 14.79 -26.14
C ASP A 137 -14.68 14.83 -24.70
N THR A 138 -15.01 16.03 -24.21
CA THR A 138 -15.55 16.30 -22.88
C THR A 138 -16.96 16.89 -23.02
N PRO A 139 -18.02 16.07 -22.95
CA PRO A 139 -19.39 16.54 -23.09
C PRO A 139 -19.77 17.44 -21.91
N GLY A 140 -20.46 18.55 -22.20
CA GLY A 140 -21.07 19.38 -21.16
C GLY A 140 -22.32 18.72 -20.58
N TYR A 141 -22.79 19.28 -19.48
CA TYR A 141 -23.95 18.81 -18.73
C TYR A 141 -24.97 19.93 -18.60
N LYS A 142 -26.24 19.54 -18.61
CA LYS A 142 -27.35 20.42 -18.29
C LYS A 142 -27.66 20.32 -16.81
N ASP A 143 -27.58 21.43 -16.11
CA ASP A 143 -27.86 21.52 -14.67
C ASP A 143 -27.25 20.37 -13.85
N TYR A 144 -25.97 20.06 -14.09
CA TYR A 144 -25.21 18.98 -13.45
C TYR A 144 -25.88 17.60 -13.55
N ASN A 145 -26.67 17.34 -14.60
CA ASN A 145 -27.48 16.12 -14.71
C ASN A 145 -28.45 15.91 -13.52
N VAL A 146 -28.92 16.96 -12.85
CA VAL A 146 -29.85 16.85 -11.69
C VAL A 146 -31.13 16.08 -12.02
N GLU A 147 -31.62 16.15 -13.26
CA GLU A 147 -32.77 15.36 -13.72
C GLU A 147 -32.49 13.84 -13.71
N LYS A 148 -31.22 13.43 -13.81
CA LYS A 148 -30.74 12.04 -13.77
C LYS A 148 -30.19 11.61 -12.39
N ASP A 149 -30.46 12.38 -11.35
CA ASP A 149 -29.98 12.06 -10.00
C ASP A 149 -30.49 10.69 -9.53
N GLY A 150 -29.56 9.80 -9.14
CA GLY A 150 -29.85 8.41 -8.79
C GLY A 150 -29.75 7.42 -9.97
N GLU A 151 -29.63 7.91 -11.20
CA GLU A 151 -29.40 7.08 -12.40
C GLU A 151 -27.91 6.91 -12.71
N GLY A 152 -27.04 7.66 -12.04
CA GLY A 152 -25.60 7.63 -12.21
C GLY A 152 -24.88 8.46 -11.15
N MET A 153 -23.59 8.67 -11.34
CA MET A 153 -22.74 9.49 -10.47
C MET A 153 -21.71 10.27 -11.27
N PHE A 154 -21.28 11.40 -10.71
CA PHE A 154 -20.01 12.00 -11.12
C PHE A 154 -18.85 11.21 -10.55
N TRP A 155 -17.86 10.98 -11.39
CA TRP A 155 -16.58 10.40 -11.06
C TRP A 155 -15.55 11.51 -10.95
N ALA A 156 -14.61 11.38 -10.02
CA ALA A 156 -13.56 12.36 -9.81
C ALA A 156 -12.24 11.66 -9.47
N ALA A 157 -11.15 12.41 -9.57
CA ALA A 157 -9.81 11.91 -9.27
C ALA A 157 -9.67 11.54 -7.79
N VAL A 158 -8.92 10.47 -7.54
CA VAL A 158 -8.50 9.97 -6.24
C VAL A 158 -6.99 9.90 -6.24
N GLU A 159 -6.35 10.56 -5.28
CA GLU A 159 -4.91 10.47 -5.05
C GLU A 159 -4.54 9.13 -4.39
N ASN A 160 -3.46 8.48 -4.85
CA ASN A 160 -2.84 7.39 -4.08
C ASN A 160 -1.94 7.97 -2.96
N PRO A 161 -2.31 7.89 -1.67
CA PRO A 161 -1.51 8.46 -0.59
C PRO A 161 -0.13 7.79 -0.43
N ASP A 162 0.05 6.58 -0.94
CA ASP A 162 1.31 5.84 -0.93
C ASP A 162 2.22 6.17 -2.14
N GLU A 163 1.78 7.08 -3.04
CA GLU A 163 2.63 7.67 -4.08
C GLU A 163 3.34 8.92 -3.52
N PRO A 164 4.68 8.86 -3.29
CA PRO A 164 5.41 9.99 -2.73
C PRO A 164 5.62 11.14 -3.72
N ASP A 165 5.60 10.89 -5.04
CA ASP A 165 5.75 11.93 -6.05
C ASP A 165 4.45 12.71 -6.24
N LEU A 166 4.44 13.97 -5.80
CA LEU A 166 3.29 14.86 -5.91
C LEU A 166 2.80 15.06 -7.35
N LEU A 167 3.70 15.03 -8.33
CA LEU A 167 3.32 15.24 -9.74
C LEU A 167 2.62 14.01 -10.30
N LYS A 168 3.06 12.81 -9.91
CA LYS A 168 2.38 11.57 -10.27
C LYS A 168 1.05 11.46 -9.54
N ARG A 169 1.05 11.74 -8.24
CA ARG A 169 -0.17 11.63 -7.42
C ARG A 169 -1.30 12.55 -7.90
N ASN A 170 -0.95 13.68 -8.50
CA ASN A 170 -1.89 14.65 -9.06
C ASN A 170 -2.01 14.56 -10.60
N SER A 171 -1.58 13.45 -11.23
CA SER A 171 -1.65 13.32 -12.69
C SER A 171 -3.07 13.09 -13.20
N CYS A 172 -3.97 12.55 -12.37
CA CYS A 172 -5.39 12.44 -12.65
C CYS A 172 -6.04 13.80 -12.41
N ASN A 173 -6.11 14.61 -13.46
CA ASN A 173 -6.51 16.01 -13.40
C ASN A 173 -7.67 16.37 -14.35
N ASP A 174 -8.31 15.36 -14.94
CA ASP A 174 -9.51 15.55 -15.73
C ASP A 174 -10.65 16.09 -14.87
N LEU A 175 -11.53 16.84 -15.52
CA LEU A 175 -12.75 17.33 -14.89
C LEU A 175 -13.66 16.16 -14.52
N PRO A 176 -14.35 16.24 -13.37
CA PRO A 176 -15.35 15.25 -13.00
C PRO A 176 -16.35 14.97 -14.12
N PHE A 177 -16.64 13.70 -14.34
CA PHE A 177 -17.46 13.26 -15.46
C PHE A 177 -18.59 12.34 -15.02
N TRP A 178 -19.70 12.37 -15.75
CA TRP A 178 -20.88 11.56 -15.44
C TRP A 178 -20.75 10.15 -16.00
N VAL A 179 -21.15 9.15 -15.20
CA VAL A 179 -21.31 7.76 -15.64
C VAL A 179 -22.67 7.27 -15.16
N ASP A 180 -23.47 6.74 -16.08
CA ASP A 180 -24.76 6.12 -15.77
C ASP A 180 -24.54 4.77 -15.04
N ASN A 181 -25.48 4.39 -14.17
CA ASN A 181 -25.40 3.17 -13.38
C ASN A 181 -25.38 1.93 -14.29
N GLY A 182 -24.44 1.02 -14.07
CA GLY A 182 -24.26 -0.18 -14.86
C GLY A 182 -23.48 0.00 -16.17
N ASP A 183 -23.19 1.24 -16.57
CA ASP A 183 -22.32 1.52 -17.70
C ASP A 183 -20.84 1.47 -17.29
N ALA A 184 -19.98 1.14 -18.26
CA ALA A 184 -18.55 1.23 -18.08
C ALA A 184 -18.10 2.70 -18.16
N PRO A 185 -17.04 3.10 -17.44
CA PRO A 185 -16.45 4.43 -17.58
C PRO A 185 -16.06 4.71 -19.04
N PRO A 186 -16.18 5.96 -19.51
CA PRO A 186 -15.80 6.32 -20.86
C PRO A 186 -14.30 6.01 -21.13
N PRO A 187 -13.95 5.39 -22.29
CA PRO A 187 -12.59 4.90 -22.54
C PRO A 187 -11.49 5.96 -22.55
N GLN A 188 -11.82 7.24 -22.72
CA GLN A 188 -10.86 8.35 -22.68
C GLN A 188 -10.26 8.59 -21.28
N TYR A 189 -10.92 8.09 -20.23
CA TYR A 189 -10.41 8.15 -18.86
C TYR A 189 -9.66 6.85 -18.56
N GLU A 190 -8.43 6.75 -19.05
CA GLU A 190 -7.62 5.52 -18.98
C GLU A 190 -7.40 5.05 -17.52
N GLU A 191 -7.31 5.99 -16.58
CA GLU A 191 -7.15 5.73 -15.14
C GLU A 191 -8.49 5.57 -14.39
N ALA A 192 -9.62 5.37 -15.07
CA ALA A 192 -10.87 5.00 -14.40
C ALA A 192 -10.71 3.66 -13.69
N ILE A 193 -11.17 3.56 -12.44
CA ILE A 193 -10.94 2.39 -11.58
C ILE A 193 -11.40 1.09 -12.28
N THR A 194 -10.44 0.17 -12.48
CA THR A 194 -10.66 -1.16 -13.05
C THR A 194 -10.34 -2.26 -12.02
N PRO A 195 -10.73 -3.53 -12.28
CA PRO A 195 -10.24 -4.65 -11.48
C PRO A 195 -8.71 -4.74 -11.42
N GLU A 196 -8.00 -4.35 -12.48
CA GLU A 196 -6.54 -4.35 -12.52
C GLU A 196 -5.93 -3.27 -11.59
N ILE A 197 -6.50 -2.06 -11.58
CA ILE A 197 -6.12 -1.02 -10.61
C ILE A 197 -6.38 -1.51 -9.18
N LEU A 198 -7.53 -2.14 -8.92
CA LEU A 198 -7.80 -2.73 -7.60
C LEU A 198 -6.82 -3.84 -7.23
N ALA A 199 -6.40 -4.69 -8.18
CA ALA A 199 -5.38 -5.70 -7.94
C ALA A 199 -4.03 -5.07 -7.59
N ALA A 200 -3.66 -3.97 -8.26
CA ALA A 200 -2.41 -3.26 -8.02
C ALA A 200 -2.41 -2.59 -6.64
N LEU A 201 -3.55 -2.06 -6.21
CA LEU A 201 -3.74 -1.53 -4.86
C LEU A 201 -3.70 -2.67 -3.83
N ALA A 202 -4.42 -3.78 -4.04
CA ALA A 202 -4.34 -4.94 -3.16
C ALA A 202 -2.89 -5.46 -3.02
N TYR A 203 -2.12 -5.44 -4.10
CA TYR A 203 -0.70 -5.77 -4.09
C TYR A 203 0.14 -4.76 -3.30
N GLN A 204 -0.05 -3.46 -3.50
CA GLN A 204 0.64 -2.38 -2.76
C GLN A 204 0.41 -2.47 -1.24
N HIS A 205 -0.78 -2.86 -0.82
CA HIS A 205 -1.18 -2.98 0.59
C HIS A 205 -0.92 -4.37 1.18
N MET A 206 -0.42 -5.33 0.40
CA MET A 206 -0.25 -6.72 0.81
C MET A 206 0.80 -6.88 1.92
N GLN A 207 0.40 -7.56 2.98
CA GLN A 207 1.25 -7.93 4.11
C GLN A 207 1.60 -9.41 4.03
N LEU A 208 2.84 -9.68 3.60
CA LEU A 208 3.44 -10.99 3.59
C LEU A 208 3.89 -11.40 5.01
N PRO A 209 3.83 -12.70 5.35
CA PRO A 209 4.27 -13.21 6.64
C PRO A 209 5.77 -13.01 6.86
N ASP A 210 6.19 -12.90 8.12
CA ASP A 210 7.61 -12.76 8.47
C ASP A 210 8.44 -13.99 8.11
N THR A 211 9.51 -13.75 7.37
CA THR A 211 10.45 -14.77 6.89
C THR A 211 11.44 -15.16 7.98
N LYS A 212 11.05 -15.97 8.97
CA LYS A 212 12.06 -16.57 9.86
C LYS A 212 12.50 -17.93 9.32
N VAL A 213 13.61 -17.93 8.59
CA VAL A 213 14.26 -19.17 8.13
C VAL A 213 14.75 -19.95 9.34
N SER A 214 14.39 -21.24 9.38
CA SER A 214 14.91 -22.17 10.37
C SER A 214 16.33 -22.58 9.99
N LEU A 215 17.26 -22.51 10.95
CA LEU A 215 18.67 -22.83 10.74
C LEU A 215 19.10 -24.00 11.62
N ALA A 216 19.93 -24.89 11.10
CA ALA A 216 20.62 -25.91 11.91
C ALA A 216 22.13 -25.92 11.60
N PRO A 217 23.00 -25.65 12.58
CA PRO A 217 22.69 -25.27 13.97
C PRO A 217 22.01 -23.90 14.08
N GLU A 218 21.17 -23.72 15.10
CA GLU A 218 20.54 -22.44 15.40
C GLU A 218 21.58 -21.44 15.94
N GLY A 219 21.66 -20.25 15.33
CA GLY A 219 22.43 -19.10 15.81
C GLY A 219 23.95 -19.20 15.66
N THR A 220 24.58 -20.21 16.25
CA THR A 220 26.04 -20.41 16.19
C THR A 220 26.39 -21.59 15.30
N THR A 221 27.05 -21.28 14.18
CA THR A 221 27.65 -22.27 13.28
C THR A 221 29.16 -22.24 13.36
N LYS A 222 29.82 -23.15 12.64
CA LYS A 222 31.26 -23.29 12.64
C LYS A 222 31.84 -23.20 11.24
N VAL A 223 33.06 -22.69 11.15
CA VAL A 223 33.81 -22.58 9.89
C VAL A 223 33.90 -23.95 9.24
N ASN A 224 33.67 -24.00 7.93
CA ASN A 224 33.68 -25.20 7.08
C ASN A 224 32.62 -26.27 7.43
N LEU A 225 31.62 -25.94 8.24
CA LEU A 225 30.46 -26.81 8.47
C LEU A 225 29.20 -26.23 7.81
N PRO A 226 28.38 -27.06 7.14
CA PRO A 226 27.16 -26.60 6.53
C PRO A 226 26.11 -26.25 7.58
N THR A 227 25.58 -25.03 7.48
CA THR A 227 24.35 -24.60 8.15
C THR A 227 23.18 -24.90 7.23
N TRP A 228 22.30 -25.80 7.66
CA TRP A 228 21.07 -26.12 6.95
C TRP A 228 20.05 -25.00 7.13
N ALA A 229 19.29 -24.69 6.08
CA ALA A 229 18.25 -23.68 6.07
C ALA A 229 16.96 -24.24 5.45
N TRP A 230 15.82 -23.96 6.06
CA TRP A 230 14.51 -24.32 5.51
C TRP A 230 13.42 -23.40 6.03
N LEU A 231 12.28 -23.38 5.34
CA LEU A 231 11.07 -22.71 5.79
C LEU A 231 10.07 -23.73 6.32
N ASP A 232 9.40 -23.38 7.41
CA ASP A 232 8.34 -24.21 7.97
C ASP A 232 7.09 -24.10 7.10
N LYS A 233 6.57 -25.25 6.63
CA LYS A 233 5.39 -25.30 5.75
C LYS A 233 4.19 -24.58 6.36
N ALA A 234 4.03 -24.63 7.69
CA ALA A 234 2.88 -24.02 8.37
C ALA A 234 2.86 -22.47 8.35
N VAL A 235 3.96 -21.83 7.94
CA VAL A 235 4.09 -20.35 7.87
C VAL A 235 4.04 -19.86 6.42
N PHE A 236 4.04 -20.78 5.45
CA PHE A 236 4.43 -20.52 4.07
C PHE A 236 3.32 -20.83 3.06
N ASP A 237 2.07 -20.77 3.51
CA ASP A 237 0.90 -20.92 2.66
C ASP A 237 0.69 -19.69 1.76
N GLU A 238 -0.08 -19.88 0.69
CA GLU A 238 -0.52 -18.76 -0.14
C GLU A 238 -1.29 -17.73 0.70
N VAL A 239 -1.08 -16.45 0.40
CA VAL A 239 -1.79 -15.35 1.05
C VAL A 239 -2.54 -14.51 0.04
N GLN A 240 -3.67 -13.96 0.44
CA GLN A 240 -4.55 -13.20 -0.45
C GLN A 240 -4.85 -11.83 0.14
N ALA A 241 -4.73 -10.80 -0.69
CA ALA A 241 -5.17 -9.44 -0.40
C ALA A 241 -6.28 -9.06 -1.38
N THR A 242 -7.36 -8.47 -0.89
CA THR A 242 -8.48 -8.03 -1.72
C THR A 242 -8.71 -6.54 -1.56
N ALA A 243 -8.85 -5.84 -2.68
CA ALA A 243 -9.32 -4.46 -2.74
C ALA A 243 -10.69 -4.42 -3.42
N ALA A 244 -11.61 -3.65 -2.87
CA ALA A 244 -12.96 -3.51 -3.41
C ALA A 244 -13.45 -2.07 -3.30
N ILE A 245 -14.31 -1.70 -4.24
CA ILE A 245 -15.06 -0.45 -4.26
C ILE A 245 -16.54 -0.78 -4.47
N ASN A 246 -17.39 -0.13 -3.68
CA ASN A 246 -18.84 -0.31 -3.76
C ASN A 246 -19.53 1.05 -3.69
N ALA A 247 -20.27 1.38 -4.74
CA ALA A 247 -21.06 2.58 -4.89
C ALA A 247 -22.41 2.23 -5.57
N PRO A 248 -23.45 3.07 -5.45
CA PRO A 248 -24.71 2.83 -6.14
C PRO A 248 -24.51 2.54 -7.63
N GLY A 249 -25.01 1.40 -8.13
CA GLY A 249 -24.88 1.04 -9.55
C GLY A 249 -23.46 0.68 -10.02
N PHE A 250 -22.47 0.62 -9.13
CA PHE A 250 -21.08 0.29 -9.47
C PHE A 250 -20.37 -0.46 -8.34
N ALA A 251 -19.96 -1.70 -8.60
CA ALA A 251 -19.19 -2.49 -7.65
C ALA A 251 -18.10 -3.28 -8.37
N LEU A 252 -16.87 -3.14 -7.90
CA LEU A 252 -15.72 -3.91 -8.38
C LEU A 252 -14.92 -4.43 -7.19
N GLN A 253 -14.30 -5.58 -7.39
CA GLN A 253 -13.31 -6.15 -6.51
C GLN A 253 -12.21 -6.86 -7.31
N ALA A 254 -11.03 -6.93 -6.73
CA ALA A 254 -9.95 -7.79 -7.17
C ALA A 254 -9.19 -8.38 -5.98
N THR A 255 -8.81 -9.64 -6.12
CA THR A 255 -8.06 -10.43 -5.14
C THR A 255 -6.72 -10.80 -5.74
N THR A 256 -5.66 -10.29 -5.13
CA THR A 256 -4.26 -10.61 -5.44
C THR A 256 -3.80 -11.73 -4.52
N THR A 257 -3.26 -12.79 -5.10
CA THR A 257 -2.75 -13.99 -4.44
C THR A 257 -1.23 -14.02 -4.58
N ALA A 258 -0.54 -14.20 -3.47
CA ALA A 258 0.91 -14.40 -3.44
C ALA A 258 1.21 -15.86 -3.08
N LYS A 259 1.92 -16.54 -3.97
CA LYS A 259 2.39 -17.92 -3.79
C LYS A 259 3.90 -17.93 -3.70
N PRO A 260 4.48 -18.48 -2.64
CA PRO A 260 5.92 -18.47 -2.55
C PRO A 260 6.54 -19.48 -3.53
N VAL A 261 7.66 -19.09 -4.16
CA VAL A 261 8.30 -19.92 -5.19
C VAL A 261 9.78 -20.20 -4.93
N SER A 262 10.47 -19.31 -4.20
CA SER A 262 11.88 -19.54 -3.84
C SER A 262 12.32 -18.73 -2.63
N LEU A 263 13.39 -19.19 -1.99
CA LEU A 263 14.13 -18.50 -0.93
C LEU A 263 15.55 -18.23 -1.41
N THR A 264 15.95 -16.97 -1.39
CA THR A 264 17.32 -16.55 -1.66
C THR A 264 18.04 -16.29 -0.34
N LEU A 265 19.18 -16.95 -0.16
CA LEU A 265 20.06 -16.82 1.01
C LEU A 265 21.31 -16.04 0.62
N GLU A 266 21.51 -14.90 1.26
CA GLU A 266 22.69 -14.05 1.10
C GLU A 266 23.49 -14.06 2.42
N PRO A 267 24.67 -14.70 2.45
CA PRO A 267 25.38 -14.97 3.71
C PRO A 267 25.83 -13.76 4.54
N GLY A 268 25.75 -12.53 4.00
CA GLY A 268 26.29 -11.33 4.63
C GLY A 268 27.81 -11.20 4.56
N THR A 269 28.49 -12.10 3.84
CA THR A 269 29.94 -12.08 3.62
C THR A 269 30.29 -12.78 2.31
N LYS A 270 31.41 -12.39 1.71
CA LYS A 270 32.01 -13.08 0.56
C LYS A 270 32.75 -14.36 0.95
N ASP A 271 33.07 -14.52 2.23
CA ASP A 271 33.80 -15.67 2.76
C ASP A 271 32.79 -16.78 3.17
N ALA A 272 31.88 -17.13 2.25
CA ALA A 272 30.86 -18.15 2.44
C ALA A 272 30.46 -18.76 1.09
N GLU A 273 30.01 -20.01 1.14
CA GLU A 273 29.44 -20.74 0.00
C GLU A 273 27.97 -21.05 0.30
N THR A 274 27.11 -20.84 -0.69
CA THR A 274 25.68 -21.18 -0.60
C THR A 274 25.41 -22.57 -1.17
N HIS A 275 24.34 -23.18 -0.68
CA HIS A 275 23.82 -24.47 -1.14
C HIS A 275 22.34 -24.29 -1.46
N PRO A 276 21.89 -24.44 -2.71
CA PRO A 276 22.72 -24.62 -3.90
C PRO A 276 23.63 -23.40 -4.15
N ALA A 277 24.64 -23.56 -5.02
CA ALA A 277 25.61 -22.50 -5.31
C ALA A 277 25.01 -21.19 -5.85
N SER A 278 23.77 -21.22 -6.36
CA SER A 278 23.02 -20.02 -6.74
C SER A 278 22.58 -19.18 -5.54
N GLY A 279 22.56 -19.73 -4.32
CA GLY A 279 21.91 -19.13 -3.16
C GLY A 279 20.39 -19.19 -3.18
N GLN A 280 19.79 -19.65 -4.27
CA GLN A 280 18.35 -19.71 -4.45
C GLN A 280 17.83 -21.14 -4.26
N CYS A 281 17.06 -21.34 -3.21
CA CYS A 281 16.38 -22.58 -2.88
C CYS A 281 14.96 -22.53 -3.44
N THR A 282 14.71 -23.23 -4.55
CA THR A 282 13.38 -23.31 -5.16
C THR A 282 12.42 -24.14 -4.31
N ILE A 283 11.13 -23.88 -4.45
CA ILE A 283 10.08 -24.70 -3.85
C ILE A 283 10.17 -26.15 -4.34
N ASN A 284 10.04 -27.09 -3.42
CA ASN A 284 10.00 -28.52 -3.67
C ASN A 284 8.60 -28.92 -4.17
N ALA A 285 8.48 -30.14 -4.72
CA ALA A 285 7.21 -30.68 -5.22
C ALA A 285 6.13 -30.90 -4.12
N ASP A 286 6.50 -30.77 -2.85
CA ASP A 286 5.61 -30.90 -1.70
C ASP A 286 5.33 -29.54 -1.01
N ASP A 287 5.59 -28.45 -1.73
CA ASP A 287 5.43 -27.05 -1.34
C ASP A 287 6.34 -26.60 -0.17
N SER A 288 7.38 -27.38 0.20
CA SER A 288 8.43 -26.89 1.12
C SER A 288 9.54 -26.15 0.41
N ILE A 289 10.27 -25.31 1.15
CA ILE A 289 11.58 -24.82 0.74
C ILE A 289 12.66 -25.37 1.68
N GLY A 290 13.69 -25.98 1.08
CA GLY A 290 14.76 -26.65 1.81
C GLY A 290 14.32 -28.01 2.36
N GLU A 291 15.03 -28.51 3.38
CA GLU A 291 14.65 -29.74 4.07
C GLU A 291 14.92 -29.58 5.57
N PRO A 292 13.93 -29.84 6.45
CA PRO A 292 14.16 -29.84 7.88
C PRO A 292 15.33 -30.74 8.28
N TYR A 293 16.28 -30.20 9.05
CA TYR A 293 17.44 -30.96 9.47
C TYR A 293 17.04 -32.13 10.39
N ALA A 294 17.61 -33.31 10.12
CA ALA A 294 17.42 -34.50 10.92
C ALA A 294 18.78 -35.02 11.43
N LYS A 295 18.80 -35.55 12.65
CA LYS A 295 20.00 -36.17 13.24
C LYS A 295 20.54 -37.25 12.30
N GLY A 296 21.85 -37.25 12.07
CA GLY A 296 22.53 -38.17 11.15
C GLY A 296 22.78 -37.61 9.74
N LYS A 297 22.42 -36.34 9.48
CA LYS A 297 22.70 -35.65 8.21
C LYS A 297 23.87 -34.67 8.27
N ALA A 298 24.66 -34.70 9.35
CA ALA A 298 25.77 -33.76 9.55
C ALA A 298 26.81 -33.78 8.42
N ASP A 299 27.05 -34.95 7.81
CA ASP A 299 28.02 -35.12 6.72
C ASP A 299 27.41 -34.91 5.32
N ARG A 300 26.15 -34.46 5.23
CA ARG A 300 25.47 -34.22 3.96
C ARG A 300 25.45 -32.74 3.61
N THR A 301 25.56 -32.45 2.31
CA THR A 301 25.29 -31.12 1.78
C THR A 301 23.79 -30.82 1.92
N PRO A 302 23.42 -29.69 2.53
CA PRO A 302 22.02 -29.29 2.63
C PRO A 302 21.45 -28.97 1.24
N PRO A 303 20.17 -29.29 0.97
CA PRO A 303 19.52 -28.84 -0.27
C PRO A 303 19.32 -27.32 -0.28
N CYS A 304 19.26 -26.70 0.90
CA CYS A 304 19.22 -25.26 1.10
C CYS A 304 20.06 -24.91 2.33
N GLY A 305 21.08 -24.05 2.22
CA GLY A 305 21.98 -23.76 3.32
C GLY A 305 23.20 -22.94 2.95
N ILE A 306 24.10 -22.77 3.92
CA ILE A 306 25.30 -21.92 3.81
C ILE A 306 26.46 -22.59 4.54
N THR A 307 27.65 -22.54 3.96
CA THR A 307 28.91 -22.90 4.61
C THR A 307 29.78 -21.67 4.72
N TYR A 308 30.06 -21.22 5.94
CA TYR A 308 30.94 -20.07 6.17
C TYR A 308 32.40 -20.52 6.18
N LEU A 309 33.25 -19.79 5.46
CA LEU A 309 34.68 -20.08 5.30
C LEU A 309 35.57 -19.27 6.27
N ARG A 310 34.96 -18.35 7.03
CA ARG A 310 35.66 -17.50 7.99
C ARG A 310 34.83 -17.28 9.26
N SER A 311 35.52 -17.13 10.39
CA SER A 311 34.93 -16.76 11.67
C SER A 311 34.40 -15.32 11.65
N SER A 312 33.25 -15.08 12.29
CA SER A 312 32.72 -13.73 12.51
C SER A 312 33.44 -12.99 13.66
N GLY A 313 34.40 -13.65 14.33
CA GLY A 313 35.14 -13.10 15.45
C GLY A 313 34.24 -12.83 16.64
N ASN A 314 34.26 -11.58 17.13
CA ASN A 314 33.36 -11.13 18.21
C ASN A 314 32.02 -10.55 17.69
N GLY A 315 31.80 -10.57 16.37
CA GLY A 315 30.59 -10.08 15.72
C GLY A 315 29.75 -11.21 15.10
N THR A 316 28.84 -10.82 14.21
CA THR A 316 27.96 -11.71 13.46
C THR A 316 27.99 -11.37 11.97
N TYR A 317 27.61 -12.32 11.13
CA TYR A 317 27.24 -12.04 9.75
C TYR A 317 25.73 -11.81 9.66
N ASP A 318 25.33 -10.86 8.84
CA ASP A 318 23.94 -10.52 8.58
C ASP A 318 23.43 -11.39 7.44
N LEU A 319 22.89 -12.55 7.77
CA LEU A 319 22.26 -13.45 6.81
C LEU A 319 20.94 -12.84 6.36
N GLN A 320 20.85 -12.43 5.10
CA GLN A 320 19.61 -12.00 4.48
C GLN A 320 18.91 -13.19 3.84
N ALA A 321 17.63 -13.36 4.19
CA ALA A 321 16.76 -14.40 3.69
C ALA A 321 15.54 -13.75 3.02
N THR A 322 15.51 -13.80 1.69
CA THR A 322 14.49 -13.14 0.87
C THR A 322 13.63 -14.20 0.18
N ILE A 323 12.32 -14.17 0.39
CA ILE A 323 11.40 -15.01 -0.37
C ILE A 323 10.95 -14.26 -1.62
N THR A 324 10.90 -14.98 -2.73
CA THR A 324 10.19 -14.56 -3.94
C THR A 324 8.82 -15.23 -3.99
N TRP A 325 7.81 -14.43 -4.29
CA TRP A 325 6.40 -14.80 -4.38
C TRP A 325 5.94 -14.56 -5.82
N ASP A 326 5.39 -15.59 -6.45
CA ASP A 326 4.61 -15.48 -7.67
C ASP A 326 3.28 -14.80 -7.35
N ILE A 327 2.96 -13.73 -8.09
CA ILE A 327 1.78 -12.90 -7.82
C ILE A 327 0.80 -13.04 -8.98
N ALA A 328 -0.41 -13.48 -8.67
CA ALA A 328 -1.51 -13.54 -9.62
C ALA A 328 -2.76 -12.92 -9.02
N TRP A 329 -3.67 -12.42 -9.86
CA TRP A 329 -4.89 -11.81 -9.38
C TRP A 329 -6.12 -12.25 -10.18
N THR A 330 -7.27 -12.16 -9.53
CA THR A 330 -8.59 -12.37 -10.13
C THR A 330 -9.53 -11.25 -9.70
N GLY A 331 -10.50 -10.90 -10.53
CA GLY A 331 -11.38 -9.77 -10.29
C GLY A 331 -12.77 -9.92 -10.86
N THR A 332 -13.57 -8.89 -10.65
CA THR A 332 -14.98 -8.83 -11.09
C THR A 332 -15.07 -9.03 -12.61
N GLY A 333 -16.12 -9.74 -13.06
CA GLY A 333 -16.32 -10.03 -14.49
C GLY A 333 -15.39 -11.10 -15.06
N GLY A 334 -14.63 -11.82 -14.22
CA GLY A 334 -13.68 -12.84 -14.66
C GLY A 334 -12.35 -12.26 -15.16
N ALA A 335 -12.09 -10.97 -14.89
CA ALA A 335 -10.78 -10.37 -15.12
C ALA A 335 -9.72 -11.03 -14.24
N GLY A 336 -8.48 -11.03 -14.70
CA GLY A 336 -7.36 -11.60 -13.97
C GLY A 336 -6.12 -11.68 -14.82
N GLY A 337 -5.01 -12.04 -14.17
CA GLY A 337 -3.72 -12.17 -14.82
C GLY A 337 -2.59 -12.29 -13.81
N ASP A 338 -1.38 -12.26 -14.33
CA ASP A 338 -0.16 -12.27 -13.53
C ASP A 338 0.24 -10.83 -13.18
N MET A 339 1.02 -10.71 -12.11
CA MET A 339 1.66 -9.48 -11.66
C MET A 339 3.15 -9.73 -11.47
N PRO A 340 3.98 -8.67 -11.43
CA PRO A 340 5.38 -8.85 -11.10
C PRO A 340 5.55 -9.55 -9.76
N ASP A 341 6.46 -10.52 -9.72
CA ASP A 341 6.81 -11.25 -8.50
C ASP A 341 7.03 -10.30 -7.32
N GLY A 342 6.56 -10.70 -6.15
CA GLY A 342 6.78 -10.01 -4.89
C GLY A 342 7.99 -10.55 -4.18
N THR A 343 8.69 -9.70 -3.45
CA THR A 343 9.78 -10.09 -2.57
C THR A 343 9.57 -9.53 -1.18
N PHE A 344 9.92 -10.35 -0.19
CA PHE A 344 10.03 -9.90 1.18
C PHE A 344 11.09 -10.73 1.91
N GLY A 345 11.96 -10.06 2.64
CA GLY A 345 13.07 -10.71 3.32
C GLY A 345 13.32 -10.13 4.70
N THR A 346 13.96 -10.94 5.53
CA THR A 346 14.44 -10.54 6.85
C THR A 346 15.93 -10.80 6.97
N THR A 347 16.55 -10.13 7.94
CA THR A 347 17.96 -10.34 8.27
C THR A 347 18.06 -11.07 9.60
N GLN A 348 18.90 -12.12 9.64
CA GLN A 348 19.19 -12.89 10.84
C GLN A 348 20.69 -12.84 11.14
N ALA A 349 21.05 -12.54 12.39
CA ALA A 349 22.44 -12.54 12.82
C ALA A 349 22.95 -13.98 13.02
N VAL A 350 24.06 -14.32 12.35
CA VAL A 350 24.71 -15.63 12.44
C VAL A 350 26.10 -15.49 13.03
N THR A 351 26.38 -16.23 14.11
CA THR A 351 27.71 -16.31 14.71
C THR A 351 28.48 -17.47 14.09
N VAL A 352 29.69 -17.24 13.62
CA VAL A 352 30.55 -18.28 13.04
C VAL A 352 31.80 -18.42 13.86
N GLN A 353 31.99 -19.60 14.45
CA GLN A 353 33.17 -19.92 15.25
C GLN A 353 34.15 -20.80 14.50
N GLU A 354 35.44 -20.57 14.71
CA GLU A 354 36.48 -21.47 14.23
C GLU A 354 36.81 -22.50 15.32
N ILE A 355 36.86 -23.79 14.97
CA ILE A 355 37.38 -24.80 15.89
C ILE A 355 38.89 -24.87 15.72
N GLN A 356 39.62 -24.46 16.75
CA GLN A 356 41.06 -24.70 16.84
C GLN A 356 41.30 -25.99 17.61
N SER A 357 41.89 -26.99 16.96
CA SER A 357 42.29 -28.24 17.61
C SER A 357 43.72 -28.10 18.13
N VAL A 358 43.91 -28.12 19.45
CA VAL A 358 45.27 -28.19 20.03
C VAL A 358 45.65 -29.66 20.11
N ASN A 359 46.53 -30.11 19.22
CA ASN A 359 47.14 -31.43 19.33
C ASN A 359 48.27 -31.35 20.37
N ARG A 360 48.16 -32.10 21.46
CA ARG A 360 49.16 -32.14 22.54
C ARG A 360 50.07 -33.33 22.40
#